data_AF-A0A855MNE9-F1
#
_entry.id   AF-A0A855MNE9-F1
#
_cell.length_a   1.000
_cell.length_b   1.000
_cell.length_c   1.000
_cell.angle_alpha   90.00
_cell.angle_beta   90.00
_cell.angle_gamma   90.00
#
_symmetry.space_group_name_H-M   'P 1'
#
loop_
_entity.id
_entity.type
_entity.pdbx_description
1 polymer ?
#
loop_
_entity_poly.entity_id
_entity_poly.type
_entity_poly.pdbx_seq_one_letter_code
_entity_poly.pdbx_strand_id
1 'polypeptide(L)' 'MKDELREQLKYCRLAGILERYEDTLQEAKRNEWDNEKFFETLIQCEVISRGNNRFQRLLRQAKFPNLKTID' A
#
# COMPACT_ATOMS: atom_id res chain seq x y z
N MET A 1 -5.94 9.40 12.93
CA MET A 1 -4.46 9.51 12.90
C MET A 1 -4.06 10.94 13.21
N LYS A 2 -3.03 11.15 14.03
CA LYS A 2 -2.50 12.49 14.32
C LYS A 2 -1.91 13.11 13.04
N ASP A 3 -2.10 14.41 12.83
CA ASP A 3 -1.62 15.10 11.62
C ASP A 3 -0.09 15.04 11.46
N GLU A 4 0.66 15.09 12.56
CA GLU A 4 2.11 14.94 12.55
C GLU A 4 2.56 13.59 11.98
N LEU A 5 1.90 12.49 12.39
CA LEU A 5 2.20 11.15 11.86
C LEU A 5 1.89 11.06 10.37
N ARG A 6 0.79 11.67 9.93
CA ARG A 6 0.43 11.73 8.50
C ARG A 6 1.51 12.42 7.68
N GLU A 7 2.04 13.55 8.14
CA GLU A 7 3.12 14.26 7.45
C GLU A 7 4.45 13.49 7.49
N GLN A 8 4.78 12.83 8.59
CA GLN A 8 5.95 11.95 8.69
C GLN A 8 5.87 10.78 7.69
N LEU A 9 4.71 10.14 7.56
CA LEU A 9 4.50 9.05 6.59
C LEU A 9 4.65 9.54 5.15
N LYS A 10 4.16 10.74 4.83
CA LYS A 10 4.37 11.37 3.51
C LYS A 10 5.85 11.66 3.26
N TYR A 11 6.55 12.24 4.23
CA TYR A 11 7.99 12.54 4.15
C TYR A 11 8.80 11.27 3.86
N CYS A 12 8.51 10.18 4.58
CA CYS A 12 9.14 8.88 4.38
C CYS A 12 8.68 8.12 3.14
N ARG A 13 7.72 8.67 2.38
CA ARG A 13 7.11 8.06 1.18
C ARG A 13 6.46 6.70 1.49
N LEU A 14 5.81 6.58 2.63
CA LEU A 14 5.11 5.37 3.09
C LEU A 14 3.62 5.43 2.73
N ALA A 15 3.35 5.51 1.43
CA ALA A 15 2.00 5.76 0.91
C ALA A 15 1.02 4.61 1.18
N GLY A 16 1.49 3.36 1.14
CA GLY A 16 0.66 2.19 1.44
C GLY A 16 0.29 2.12 2.92
N ILE A 17 1.21 2.46 3.82
CA ILE A 17 0.90 2.61 5.25
C ILE A 17 -0.08 3.75 5.46
N LEU A 18 0.16 4.91 4.84
CA LEU A 18 -0.72 6.08 4.99
C LEU A 18 -2.17 5.78 4.58
N GLU A 19 -2.35 5.02 3.51
CA GLU A 19 -3.66 4.61 3.01
C GLU A 19 -4.36 3.59 3.92
N ARG A 20 -3.61 2.61 4.45
CA ARG A 20 -4.18 1.46 5.19
C ARG A 20 -4.17 1.61 6.71
N TYR A 21 -3.51 2.63 7.25
CA TYR A 21 -3.25 2.77 8.69
C TYR A 21 -4.50 2.62 9.57
N GLU A 22 -5.58 3.36 9.27
CA GLU A 22 -6.79 3.34 10.10
C GLU A 22 -7.49 1.97 10.06
N ASP A 23 -7.60 1.36 8.88
CA ASP A 23 -8.20 0.05 8.70
C ASP A 23 -7.40 -1.02 9.45
N THR A 24 -6.07 -1.03 9.28
CA THR A 24 -5.18 -1.96 9.97
C THR A 24 -5.19 -1.75 11.49
N LEU A 25 -5.32 -0.52 11.97
CA LEU A 25 -5.44 -0.23 13.40
C LEU A 25 -6.75 -0.74 13.99
N GLN A 26 -7.87 -0.60 13.26
CA GLN A 26 -9.16 -1.15 13.69
C GLN A 26 -9.13 -2.67 13.71
N GLU A 27 -8.53 -3.29 12.69
CA GLU A 27 -8.37 -4.74 12.61
C GLU A 27 -7.48 -5.29 13.72
N ALA A 28 -6.36 -4.63 14.00
CA ALA A 28 -5.46 -4.98 15.11
C ALA A 28 -6.18 -4.92 16.46
N LYS A 29 -6.99 -3.89 16.69
CA LYS A 29 -7.80 -3.78 17.92
C LYS A 29 -8.85 -4.87 18.03
N ARG A 30 -9.54 -5.18 16.92
CA ARG A 30 -10.59 -6.20 16.88
C ARG A 30 -10.06 -7.60 17.13
N ASN A 31 -8.86 -7.89 16.62
CA ASN A 31 -8.24 -9.21 16.69
C ASN A 31 -7.16 -9.31 17.78
N GLU A 32 -7.06 -8.30 18.65
CA GLU A 32 -6.09 -8.25 19.76
C GLU A 32 -4.64 -8.52 19.31
N TRP A 33 -4.24 -7.96 18.17
CA TRP A 33 -2.89 -8.12 17.66
C TRP A 33 -1.86 -7.50 18.60
N ASP A 34 -0.71 -8.17 18.71
CA ASP A 34 0.45 -7.57 19.31
C ASP A 34 1.10 -6.52 18.38
N ASN A 35 2.04 -5.77 18.95
CA ASN A 35 2.72 -4.70 18.22
C ASN A 35 3.53 -5.22 17.02
N GLU A 36 4.08 -6.43 17.14
CA GLU A 36 4.88 -7.04 16.09
C GLU A 36 4.01 -7.37 14.88
N LYS A 37 2.84 -7.99 15.09
CA LYS A 37 1.91 -8.32 14.02
C LYS A 37 1.32 -7.08 13.36
N PHE A 38 0.99 -6.07 14.16
CA PHE A 38 0.51 -4.79 13.64
C PHE A 38 1.56 -4.14 12.74
N PHE A 39 2.81 -4.07 13.20
CA PHE A 39 3.90 -3.48 12.42
C PHE A 39 4.21 -4.29 11.16
N GLU A 40 4.27 -5.62 11.25
CA GLU A 40 4.44 -6.52 10.10
C GLU A 40 3.40 -6.23 9.02
N THR A 41 2.13 -6.11 9.42
CA THR A 41 1.01 -5.89 8.50
C THR A 41 1.10 -4.52 7.82
N LEU A 42 1.46 -3.47 8.56
CA LEU A 42 1.70 -2.14 7.98
C LEU A 42 2.83 -2.18 6.93
N ILE A 43 3.92 -2.87 7.22
CA ILE A 43 5.04 -3.03 6.27
C ILE A 43 4.59 -3.83 5.04
N GLN A 44 3.78 -4.87 5.20
CA GLN A 44 3.24 -5.63 4.07
C GLN A 44 2.36 -4.75 3.16
N CYS A 45 1.51 -3.88 3.73
CA CYS A 45 0.74 -2.90 2.94
C CYS A 45 1.63 -2.00 2.08
N GLU A 46 2.76 -1.52 2.63
CA GLU A 46 3.72 -0.70 1.89
C GLU A 46 4.39 -1.46 0.75
N VAL A 47 4.84 -2.70 1.02
CA VAL A 47 5.50 -3.54 0.01
C VAL A 47 4.54 -3.83 -1.16
N ILE A 48 3.29 -4.17 -0.86
CA ILE A 48 2.25 -4.40 -1.87
C ILE A 48 2.00 -3.14 -2.70
N SER A 49 1.84 -1.98 -2.04
CA SER A 49 1.63 -0.71 -2.73
C SER A 49 2.78 -0.38 -3.70
N ARG A 50 4.04 -0.58 -3.27
CA ARG A 50 5.23 -0.40 -4.12
C ARG A 50 5.25 -1.36 -5.30
N GLY A 51 4.91 -2.62 -5.06
CA GLY A 51 4.81 -3.65 -6.10
C GLY A 51 3.78 -3.26 -7.17
N ASN A 52 2.58 -2.88 -6.75
CA ASN A 52 1.49 -2.46 -7.63
C ASN A 52 1.87 -1.21 -8.44
N ASN A 53 2.45 -0.19 -7.79
CA ASN A 53 2.90 1.02 -8.46
C ASN A 53 3.98 0.73 -9.52
N ARG A 54 4.92 -0.16 -9.20
CA ARG A 54 5.93 -0.61 -10.17
C ARG A 54 5.29 -1.36 -11.34
N PHE A 55 4.40 -2.31 -11.07
CA PHE A 55 3.70 -3.08 -12.09
C PHE A 55 2.91 -2.17 -13.04
N GLN A 56 2.11 -1.24 -12.50
CA GLN A 56 1.33 -0.29 -13.29
C GLN A 56 2.21 0.62 -14.15
N ARG A 57 3.35 1.07 -13.62
CA ARG A 57 4.32 1.84 -14.40
C ARG A 57 4.88 1.03 -15.58
N LEU A 58 5.28 -0.22 -15.34
CA LEU A 58 5.80 -1.10 -16.37
C LEU A 58 4.73 -1.43 -17.42
N LEU A 59 3.50 -1.71 -16.99
CA LEU A 59 2.36 -1.98 -17.87
C LEU A 59 2.10 -0.79 -18.82
N ARG A 60 2.08 0.44 -18.28
CA ARG A 60 1.93 1.67 -19.09
C ARG A 60 3.10 1.87 -20.07
N GLN A 61 4.32 1.51 -19.68
CA GLN A 61 5.51 1.64 -20.53
C GLN A 61 5.57 0.59 -21.63
N ALA A 62 5.01 -0.60 -21.40
CA ALA A 62 5.08 -1.70 -22.36
C ALA A 62 4.35 -1.40 -23.68
N LYS A 63 3.41 -0.44 -23.70
CA LYS A 63 2.67 0.01 -24.90
C LYS A 63 2.23 -1.17 -25.78
N PHE A 64 1.72 -2.23 -25.16
CA PHE A 64 1.27 -3.41 -25.91
C PHE A 64 0.31 -2.94 -27.02
N PRO A 65 0.52 -3.37 -28.28
CA PRO A 65 -0.45 -3.11 -29.33
C PRO A 65 -1.79 -3.63 -28.82
N ASN A 66 -2.86 -2.82 -28.95
CA ASN A 66 -4.20 -3.34 -28.73
C ASN A 66 -4.34 -4.56 -29.63
N LEU A 67 -4.30 -5.75 -29.05
CA LEU A 67 -4.59 -6.98 -29.75
C LEU A 67 -5.98 -6.76 -30.32
N LYS A 68 -6.06 -6.54 -31.64
CA LYS A 68 -7.31 -6.67 -32.36
C LYS A 68 -7.84 -8.03 -31.94
N THR A 69 -8.96 -8.03 -31.22
CA THR A 69 -9.76 -9.23 -31.04
C THR A 69 -9.89 -9.87 -32.41
N ILE A 70 -9.44 -11.12 -32.53
CA ILE A 70 -9.61 -11.89 -33.75
C ILE A 70 -11.11 -12.08 -33.88
N ASP A 71 -11.71 -11.33 -34.81
CA ASP A 71 -13.03 -11.58 -35.36
C ASP A 71 -12.91 -12.69 -36.42
#